data_AF-A0A960QW36-F1
#
_entry.id   AF-A0A960QW36-F1
#
_cell.length_a   1.000
_cell.length_b   1.000
_cell.length_c   1.000
_cell.angle_alpha   90.00
_cell.angle_beta   90.00
_cell.angle_gamma   90.00
#
_symmetry.space_group_name_H-M   'P 1'
#
loop_
_entity.id
_entity.type
_entity.pdbx_description
1 polymer ?
#
loop_
_entity_poly.entity_id
_entity_poly.type
_entity_poly.pdbx_seq_one_letter_code
_entity_poly.pdbx_strand_id
1 'polypeptide(L)'
;MPDRRHFLKATAGAGLGVSSFSAPAQAQEDFPPVRVITRGPGHHWFGYYDKLQFDPTNRFVLGMRVDFEHRSPTPDDTIEVGMVDLEDKDRWIPLGQSRARNWQQGCMLQWLPGSESTVIWNDREQDRFVCHLLDTRTGDKRTVPHPIYSVSPDGKSAVTPDF
;
A
#
# COMPACT_ATOMS: atom_id res chain seq x y z
N MET A 1 -12.12 12.06 2.62
CA MET A 1 -13.53 12.52 2.68
C MET A 1 -13.60 13.62 3.73
N PRO A 2 -14.21 14.78 3.42
CA PRO A 2 -13.73 16.08 3.86
C PRO A 2 -13.56 16.08 5.37
N ASP A 3 -12.50 16.71 5.90
CA ASP A 3 -12.55 17.03 7.33
C ASP A 3 -13.81 17.88 7.53
N ARG A 4 -14.81 17.23 8.11
CA ARG A 4 -16.17 17.73 8.35
C ARG A 4 -16.13 19.05 9.12
N ARG A 5 -15.02 19.34 9.80
CA ARG A 5 -14.84 20.51 10.67
C ARG A 5 -14.61 21.81 9.90
N HIS A 6 -14.10 21.78 8.68
CA HIS A 6 -13.89 23.01 7.89
C HIS A 6 -15.16 23.43 7.11
N PHE A 7 -16.00 22.48 6.69
CA PHE A 7 -17.20 22.77 5.88
C PHE A 7 -18.36 23.40 6.68
N LEU A 8 -18.53 23.05 7.97
CA LEU A 8 -19.57 23.64 8.84
C LEU A 8 -19.25 25.07 9.33
N LYS A 9 -18.00 25.54 9.21
CA LYS A 9 -17.62 26.89 9.63
C LYS A 9 -18.03 27.98 8.63
N ALA A 10 -18.45 27.62 7.41
CA ALA A 10 -18.73 28.59 6.35
C ALA A 10 -20.21 28.91 6.10
N THR A 11 -21.19 28.24 6.72
CA THR A 11 -22.62 28.38 6.32
C THR A 11 -23.61 28.88 7.37
N ALA A 12 -23.17 29.38 8.52
CA ALA A 12 -24.09 30.05 9.48
C ALA A 12 -23.69 31.52 9.73
N GLY A 13 -23.36 32.24 8.67
CA GLY A 13 -23.38 33.70 8.68
C GLY A 13 -24.77 34.22 8.34
N ALA A 14 -25.67 34.28 9.33
CA ALA A 14 -26.86 35.14 9.30
C ALA A 14 -27.49 35.24 10.70
N GLY A 15 -27.28 36.38 11.38
CA GLY A 15 -28.04 36.73 12.59
C GLY A 15 -27.22 37.48 13.64
N LEU A 16 -27.37 38.80 13.65
CA LEU A 16 -26.79 39.73 14.63
C LEU A 16 -27.24 39.38 16.07
N GLY A 17 -26.28 39.18 16.98
CA GLY A 17 -26.55 39.04 18.42
C GLY A 17 -25.25 38.86 19.21
N VAL A 18 -24.80 39.93 19.87
CA VAL A 18 -23.57 39.95 20.67
C VAL A 18 -23.70 39.02 21.87
N SER A 19 -22.95 37.92 21.86
CA SER A 19 -22.52 37.22 23.07
C SER A 19 -21.12 36.66 22.82
N SER A 20 -20.15 37.18 23.57
CA SER A 20 -18.75 36.75 23.51
C SER A 20 -18.61 35.37 24.16
N PHE A 21 -18.98 34.33 23.43
CA PHE A 21 -18.56 32.99 23.79
C PHE A 21 -17.10 32.83 23.38
N SER A 22 -16.19 32.91 24.35
CA SER A 22 -14.84 32.41 24.16
C SER A 22 -14.94 30.93 23.81
N ALA A 23 -14.80 30.60 22.53
CA ALA A 23 -14.69 29.23 22.10
C ALA A 23 -13.52 28.60 22.88
N PRO A 24 -13.70 27.42 23.51
CA PRO A 24 -12.57 26.74 24.13
C PRO A 24 -11.51 26.59 23.04
N ALA A 25 -10.28 27.02 23.36
CA ALA A 25 -9.14 26.82 22.47
C ALA A 25 -9.13 25.34 22.08
N GLN A 26 -9.35 25.08 20.78
CA GLN A 26 -9.42 23.74 20.26
C GLN A 26 -8.05 23.12 20.56
N ALA A 27 -7.99 22.19 21.52
CA ALA A 27 -6.77 21.52 21.88
C ALA A 27 -6.16 21.00 20.58
N GLN A 28 -4.98 21.52 20.24
CA GLN A 28 -4.25 21.10 19.07
C GLN A 28 -3.79 19.68 19.38
N GLU A 29 -4.51 18.70 18.86
CA GLU A 29 -4.14 17.30 19.04
C GLU A 29 -2.74 17.10 18.46
N ASP A 30 -1.82 16.72 19.34
CA ASP A 30 -0.40 16.52 19.03
C ASP A 30 -0.26 15.16 18.34
N PHE A 31 -0.61 15.12 17.05
CA PHE A 31 -0.49 13.92 16.24
C PHE A 31 0.99 13.56 16.02
N PRO A 32 1.32 12.26 15.84
CA PRO A 32 2.66 11.88 15.41
C PRO A 32 3.00 12.59 14.09
N PRO A 33 4.28 12.92 13.86
CA PRO A 33 4.70 13.56 12.63
C PRO A 33 4.37 12.67 11.42
N VAL A 34 3.73 13.25 10.41
CA VAL A 34 3.38 12.58 9.15
C VAL A 34 4.18 13.22 8.02
N ARG A 35 4.69 12.38 7.11
CA ARG A 35 5.34 12.84 5.87
C ARG A 35 4.94 11.95 4.70
N VAL A 36 5.00 12.52 3.50
CA VAL A 36 4.74 11.81 2.24
C VAL A 36 6.01 11.08 1.80
N ILE A 37 5.89 9.80 1.43
CA ILE A 37 7.02 8.93 1.01
C ILE A 37 6.91 8.49 -0.47
N THR A 38 5.86 8.90 -1.18
CA THR A 38 5.66 8.59 -2.59
C THR A 38 5.34 9.87 -3.37
N ARG A 39 5.59 9.86 -4.68
CA ARG A 39 5.37 11.03 -5.54
C ARG A 39 4.72 10.58 -6.84
N GLY A 40 3.92 11.48 -7.44
CA GLY A 40 3.38 11.28 -8.77
C GLY A 40 4.48 11.17 -9.86
N PRO A 41 4.12 10.84 -11.11
CA PRO A 41 2.75 10.89 -11.65
C PRO A 41 1.88 9.67 -11.32
N GLY A 42 2.46 8.55 -10.89
CA GLY A 42 1.71 7.34 -10.54
C GLY A 42 0.99 7.43 -9.19
N HIS A 43 -0.10 6.66 -9.05
CA HIS A 43 -0.88 6.53 -7.83
C HIS A 43 -0.36 5.35 -7.01
N HIS A 44 -0.08 5.59 -5.73
CA HIS A 44 0.57 4.61 -4.87
C HIS A 44 -0.30 4.21 -3.69
N TRP A 45 -0.32 2.92 -3.36
CA TRP A 45 -0.94 2.41 -2.14
C TRP A 45 -0.34 1.06 -1.73
N PHE A 46 -0.71 0.59 -0.55
CA PHE A 46 -0.44 -0.76 -0.08
C PHE A 46 -1.77 -1.43 0.31
N GLY A 47 -1.91 -2.72 0.05
CA GLY A 47 -3.16 -3.44 0.17
C GLY A 47 -3.16 -4.40 1.36
N TYR A 48 -4.34 -4.55 2.00
CA TYR A 48 -4.60 -5.41 3.15
C TYR A 48 -3.77 -5.10 4.42
N TYR A 49 -4.37 -5.36 5.59
CA TYR A 49 -3.81 -4.91 6.89
C TYR A 49 -2.92 -5.96 7.57
N ASP A 50 -2.99 -7.21 7.12
CA ASP A 50 -2.26 -8.36 7.67
C ASP A 50 -0.93 -8.61 6.95
N LYS A 51 -0.60 -7.81 5.93
CA LYS A 51 0.60 -8.00 5.11
C LYS A 51 1.79 -7.23 5.67
N LEU A 52 2.95 -7.87 5.66
CA LEU A 52 4.21 -7.26 6.10
C LEU A 52 4.67 -6.23 5.06
N GLN A 53 4.41 -4.95 5.32
CA GLN A 53 4.76 -3.84 4.43
C GLN A 53 6.21 -3.38 4.58
N PHE A 54 6.69 -3.31 5.82
CA PHE A 54 8.04 -2.85 6.15
C PHE A 54 9.00 -4.03 6.19
N ASP A 55 10.21 -3.82 5.71
CA ASP A 55 11.28 -4.79 5.92
C ASP A 55 11.67 -4.84 7.41
N PRO A 56 12.41 -5.86 7.86
CA PRO A 56 12.80 -6.00 9.27
C PRO A 56 13.58 -4.80 9.85
N THR A 57 14.22 -3.98 9.01
CA THR A 57 14.97 -2.79 9.44
C THR A 57 14.13 -1.51 9.46
N ASN A 58 12.90 -1.54 8.91
CA ASN A 58 12.03 -0.38 8.65
C ASN A 58 12.65 0.67 7.71
N ARG A 59 13.59 0.28 6.84
CA ARG A 59 14.16 1.15 5.80
C ARG A 59 13.33 1.11 4.52
N PHE A 60 12.87 -0.06 4.13
CA PHE A 60 12.16 -0.29 2.88
C PHE A 60 10.67 -0.50 3.12
N VAL A 61 9.85 0.27 2.41
CA VAL A 61 8.39 0.20 2.51
C VAL A 61 7.83 -0.32 1.20
N LEU A 62 7.20 -1.49 1.23
CA LEU A 62 6.53 -2.03 0.06
C LEU A 62 5.34 -1.15 -0.34
N GLY A 63 5.14 -1.05 -1.64
CA GLY A 63 4.01 -0.36 -2.23
C GLY A 63 3.70 -0.91 -3.61
N MET A 64 2.56 -0.48 -4.11
CA MET A 64 2.15 -0.70 -5.47
C MET A 64 1.92 0.64 -6.17
N ARG A 65 2.12 0.66 -7.49
CA ARG A 65 1.92 1.85 -8.33
C ARG A 65 1.05 1.51 -9.55
N VAL A 66 0.11 2.39 -9.87
CA VAL A 66 -0.65 2.37 -11.14
C VAL A 66 -0.68 3.75 -11.77
N ASP A 67 -0.99 3.78 -13.05
CA ASP A 67 -1.07 5.02 -13.83
C ASP A 67 -2.52 5.56 -13.95
N PHE A 68 -3.50 4.96 -13.25
CA PHE A 68 -4.92 5.34 -13.36
C PHE A 68 -5.70 5.21 -12.03
N GLU A 69 -6.70 6.07 -11.80
CA GLU A 69 -7.62 5.96 -10.65
C GLU A 69 -9.11 6.20 -10.99
N HIS A 70 -9.45 6.54 -12.24
CA HIS A 70 -10.80 7.04 -12.62
C HIS A 70 -11.69 6.02 -13.35
N ARG A 71 -11.39 4.74 -13.25
CA ARG A 71 -12.19 3.66 -13.86
C ARG A 71 -12.01 2.34 -13.15
N SER A 72 -12.92 1.42 -13.44
CA SER A 72 -12.72 0.02 -13.07
C SER A 72 -11.51 -0.58 -13.79
N PRO A 73 -10.80 -1.52 -13.14
CA PRO A 73 -9.71 -2.27 -13.76
C PRO A 73 -10.26 -3.28 -14.78
N THR A 74 -9.46 -3.51 -15.80
CA THR A 74 -9.63 -4.52 -16.85
C THR A 74 -8.62 -5.64 -16.65
N PRO A 75 -8.79 -6.81 -17.29
CA PRO A 75 -7.85 -7.92 -17.17
C PRO A 75 -6.42 -7.63 -17.67
N ASP A 76 -6.26 -6.62 -18.52
CA ASP A 76 -4.98 -6.23 -19.13
C ASP A 76 -4.24 -5.17 -18.31
N ASP A 77 -4.89 -4.59 -17.30
CA ASP A 77 -4.26 -3.63 -16.43
C ASP A 77 -3.19 -4.28 -15.56
N THR A 78 -2.04 -3.63 -15.53
CA THR A 78 -0.94 -4.00 -14.65
C THR A 78 -0.88 -3.09 -13.45
N ILE A 79 -0.44 -3.66 -12.33
CA ILE A 79 0.03 -2.93 -11.17
C ILE A 79 1.54 -3.14 -11.07
N GLU A 80 2.30 -2.08 -10.88
CA GLU A 80 3.72 -2.19 -10.57
C GLU A 80 3.90 -2.45 -9.08
N VAL A 81 4.77 -3.40 -8.76
CA VAL A 81 5.20 -3.70 -7.41
C VAL A 81 6.57 -3.07 -7.20
N GLY A 82 6.75 -2.40 -6.08
CA GLY A 82 8.02 -1.77 -5.74
C GLY A 82 8.18 -1.51 -4.25
N MET A 83 9.24 -0.81 -3.91
CA MET A 83 9.52 -0.36 -2.54
C MET A 83 10.06 1.06 -2.52
N VAL A 84 9.77 1.78 -1.44
CA VAL A 84 10.39 3.08 -1.14
C VAL A 84 11.60 2.85 -0.25
N ASP A 85 12.75 3.42 -0.62
CA ASP A 85 13.93 3.50 0.25
C ASP A 85 13.86 4.78 1.09
N LEU A 86 13.51 4.64 2.38
CA LEU A 86 13.32 5.76 3.29
C LEU A 86 14.64 6.47 3.65
N GLU A 87 15.79 5.83 3.44
CA GLU A 87 17.11 6.40 3.70
C GLU A 87 17.74 7.02 2.44
N ASP A 88 17.21 6.73 1.26
CA ASP A 88 17.64 7.33 -0.03
C ASP A 88 16.56 8.26 -0.58
N LYS A 89 16.25 9.32 0.16
CA LYS A 89 15.34 10.41 -0.27
C LYS A 89 13.97 9.91 -0.75
N ASP A 90 13.44 8.85 -0.14
CA ASP A 90 12.18 8.20 -0.53
C ASP A 90 12.18 7.73 -1.99
N ARG A 91 13.33 7.25 -2.48
CA ARG A 91 13.46 6.74 -3.84
C ARG A 91 12.57 5.52 -4.03
N TRP A 92 11.75 5.55 -5.07
CA TRP A 92 11.00 4.39 -5.55
C TRP A 92 11.90 3.40 -6.30
N ILE A 93 11.86 2.14 -5.91
CA ILE A 93 12.60 1.03 -6.51
C ILE A 93 11.58 0.03 -7.07
N PRO A 94 11.45 -0.08 -8.41
CA PRO A 94 10.54 -1.05 -9.03
C PRO A 94 11.11 -2.47 -8.89
N LEU A 95 10.24 -3.42 -8.55
CA LEU A 95 10.58 -4.84 -8.33
C LEU A 95 9.95 -5.76 -9.38
N GLY A 96 8.77 -5.39 -9.90
CA GLY A 96 8.06 -6.19 -10.89
C GLY A 96 6.68 -5.64 -11.18
N GLN A 97 5.86 -6.45 -11.86
CA GLN A 97 4.47 -6.12 -12.16
C GLN A 97 3.56 -7.30 -11.82
N SER A 98 2.26 -7.02 -11.77
CA SER A 98 1.22 -8.03 -11.64
C SER A 98 -0.03 -7.65 -12.43
N ARG A 99 -0.75 -8.64 -12.95
CA ARG A 99 -2.10 -8.56 -13.53
C ARG A 99 -3.17 -9.11 -12.58
N ALA A 100 -2.76 -9.72 -11.46
CA ALA A 100 -3.64 -10.26 -10.44
C ALA A 100 -3.86 -9.25 -9.30
N ARG A 101 -4.76 -8.28 -9.52
CA ARG A 101 -4.94 -7.16 -8.57
C ARG A 101 -6.38 -6.79 -8.28
N ASN A 102 -6.66 -6.41 -7.03
CA ASN A 102 -7.85 -5.64 -6.66
C ASN A 102 -7.49 -4.40 -5.84
N TRP A 103 -8.45 -3.49 -5.64
CA TRP A 103 -8.20 -2.26 -4.86
C TRP A 103 -7.86 -2.55 -3.39
N GLN A 104 -8.61 -3.44 -2.74
CA GLN A 104 -8.52 -3.69 -1.31
C GLN A 104 -7.27 -4.50 -0.91
N GLN A 105 -6.98 -5.56 -1.66
CA GLN A 105 -5.91 -6.52 -1.36
C GLN A 105 -4.64 -6.30 -2.20
N GLY A 106 -4.71 -5.45 -3.23
CA GLY A 106 -3.63 -5.36 -4.20
C GLY A 106 -3.41 -6.71 -4.88
N CYS A 107 -2.15 -7.15 -4.90
CA CYS A 107 -1.72 -8.47 -5.39
C CYS A 107 -1.17 -9.37 -4.25
N MET A 108 -1.64 -9.20 -3.01
CA MET A 108 -1.12 -9.90 -1.81
C MET A 108 0.38 -9.68 -1.56
N LEU A 109 0.88 -8.51 -1.95
CA LEU A 109 2.27 -8.07 -1.78
C LEU A 109 2.67 -8.06 -0.30
N GLN A 110 3.79 -8.70 0.04
CA GLN A 110 4.35 -8.70 1.38
C GLN A 110 5.83 -9.14 1.40
N TRP A 111 6.55 -8.77 2.45
CA TRP A 111 7.81 -9.46 2.80
C TRP A 111 7.51 -10.89 3.25
N LEU A 112 8.38 -11.84 2.89
CA LEU A 112 8.29 -13.21 3.38
C LEU A 112 8.67 -13.26 4.87
N PRO A 113 7.81 -13.79 5.76
CA PRO A 113 8.16 -13.95 7.18
C PRO A 113 9.47 -14.72 7.36
N GLY A 114 10.36 -14.21 8.22
CA GLY A 114 11.66 -14.83 8.49
C GLY A 114 12.74 -14.58 7.42
N SER A 115 12.43 -13.86 6.34
CA SER A 115 13.43 -13.40 5.36
C SER A 115 13.82 -11.95 5.58
N GLU A 116 15.09 -11.62 5.33
CA GLU A 116 15.58 -10.24 5.36
C GLU A 116 15.40 -9.49 4.04
N SER A 117 15.21 -10.22 2.93
CA SER A 117 15.31 -9.67 1.57
C SER A 117 14.27 -10.21 0.60
N THR A 118 13.49 -11.23 0.97
CA THR A 118 12.54 -11.85 0.05
C THR A 118 11.18 -11.18 0.11
N VAL A 119 10.71 -10.69 -1.02
CA VAL A 119 9.36 -10.16 -1.24
C VAL A 119 8.57 -11.17 -2.05
N ILE A 120 7.27 -11.28 -1.76
CA ILE A 120 6.34 -12.13 -2.52
C ILE A 120 5.12 -11.35 -2.99
N TRP A 121 4.60 -11.69 -4.16
CA TRP A 121 3.33 -11.17 -4.67
C TRP A 121 2.72 -12.12 -5.69
N ASN A 122 1.39 -12.08 -5.81
CA ASN A 122 0.66 -12.88 -6.79
C ASN A 122 0.65 -12.19 -8.15
N ASP A 123 0.67 -12.99 -9.21
CA ASP A 123 0.48 -12.55 -10.59
C ASP A 123 -0.47 -13.51 -11.33
N ARG A 124 -0.91 -13.10 -12.51
CA ARG A 124 -1.62 -13.91 -13.49
C ARG A 124 -0.75 -14.05 -14.72
N GLU A 125 -0.19 -15.25 -14.90
CA GLU A 125 0.51 -15.64 -16.13
C GLU A 125 -0.47 -16.43 -17.00
N GLN A 126 -0.86 -15.86 -18.15
CA GLN A 126 -1.90 -16.42 -19.02
C GLN A 126 -3.21 -16.65 -18.23
N ASP A 127 -3.65 -17.90 -18.15
CA ASP A 127 -4.88 -18.32 -17.47
C ASP A 127 -4.61 -18.92 -16.09
N ARG A 128 -3.42 -18.71 -15.52
CA ARG A 128 -3.02 -19.25 -14.21
C ARG A 128 -2.60 -18.15 -13.25
N PHE A 129 -3.08 -18.26 -12.02
CA PHE A 129 -2.55 -17.47 -10.92
C PHE A 129 -1.29 -18.11 -10.35
N VAL A 130 -0.28 -17.30 -10.12
CA VAL A 130 1.04 -17.71 -9.63
C VAL A 130 1.48 -16.78 -8.51
N CYS A 131 2.55 -17.15 -7.81
CA CYS A 131 3.20 -16.26 -6.86
C CYS A 131 4.69 -16.14 -7.19
N HIS A 132 5.17 -14.90 -7.28
CA HIS A 132 6.57 -14.59 -7.43
C HIS A 132 7.22 -14.44 -6.06
N LEU A 133 8.45 -14.93 -5.95
CA LEU A 133 9.36 -14.63 -4.85
C LEU A 133 10.60 -13.98 -5.44
N LEU A 134 10.95 -12.81 -4.94
CA LEU A 134 12.10 -12.03 -5.37
C LEU A 134 12.98 -11.72 -4.17
N ASP A 135 14.27 -12.02 -4.27
CA ASP A 135 15.27 -11.51 -3.35
C ASP A 135 15.71 -10.11 -3.80
N THR A 136 15.48 -9.10 -2.97
CA THR A 136 15.72 -7.68 -3.31
C THR A 136 17.20 -7.29 -3.30
N ARG A 137 18.08 -8.11 -2.72
CA ARG A 137 19.53 -7.85 -2.67
C ARG A 137 20.24 -8.38 -3.91
N THR A 138 19.81 -9.55 -4.38
CA THR A 138 20.43 -10.27 -5.51
C THR A 138 19.69 -10.07 -6.82
N GLY A 139 18.38 -9.81 -6.77
CA GLY A 139 17.50 -9.80 -7.93
C GLY A 139 17.01 -11.19 -8.34
N ASP A 140 17.38 -12.25 -7.60
CA ASP A 140 16.97 -13.61 -7.91
C ASP A 140 15.45 -13.77 -7.76
N LYS A 141 14.80 -14.19 -8.84
CA LYS A 141 13.35 -14.38 -8.91
C LYS A 141 13.02 -15.84 -9.17
N ARG A 142 12.08 -16.39 -8.40
CA ARG A 142 11.42 -17.67 -8.68
C ARG A 142 9.91 -17.54 -8.65
N THR A 143 9.21 -18.41 -9.37
CA THR A 143 7.75 -18.45 -9.41
C THR A 143 7.26 -19.80 -8.89
N VAL A 144 6.26 -19.78 -8.02
CA VAL A 144 5.51 -20.98 -7.64
C VAL A 144 4.17 -21.02 -8.40
N PRO A 145 3.70 -22.19 -8.83
CA PRO A 145 2.54 -22.30 -9.73
C PRO A 145 1.19 -22.18 -9.01
N HIS A 146 1.14 -21.46 -7.88
CA HIS A 146 -0.08 -21.21 -7.10
C HIS A 146 -0.01 -19.81 -6.47
N PRO A 147 -1.13 -19.08 -6.37
CA PRO A 147 -1.19 -17.84 -5.61
C PRO A 147 -1.06 -18.11 -4.10
N ILE A 148 -0.54 -17.14 -3.35
CA ILE A 148 -0.44 -17.20 -1.89
C ILE A 148 -1.43 -16.21 -1.28
N TYR A 149 -2.28 -16.71 -0.38
CA TYR A 149 -3.21 -15.86 0.38
C TYR A 149 -2.64 -15.48 1.75
N SER A 150 -2.10 -16.47 2.47
CA SER A 150 -1.44 -16.26 3.77
C SER A 150 -0.24 -17.18 3.88
N VAL A 151 0.78 -16.71 4.60
CA VAL A 151 2.02 -17.44 4.88
C VAL A 151 2.08 -17.75 6.37
N SER A 152 2.64 -18.89 6.74
CA SER A 152 2.91 -19.23 8.14
C SER A 152 3.93 -18.26 8.75
N PRO A 153 3.92 -18.03 10.08
CA PRO A 153 4.88 -17.13 10.72
C PRO A 153 6.35 -17.50 10.51
N ASP A 154 6.65 -18.78 10.24
CA ASP A 154 8.00 -19.27 9.95
C ASP A 154 8.40 -19.16 8.47
N GLY A 155 7.50 -18.69 7.59
CA GLY A 155 7.74 -18.51 6.16
C GLY A 155 7.76 -19.80 5.33
N LYS A 156 7.49 -20.97 5.93
CA LYS A 156 7.72 -22.27 5.27
C LYS A 156 6.49 -22.88 4.61
N SER A 157 5.29 -22.47 5.02
CA SER A 157 4.02 -22.96 4.50
C SER A 157 3.13 -21.81 4.07
N ALA A 158 2.26 -22.04 3.09
CA ALA A 158 1.30 -21.05 2.63
C ALA A 158 -0.03 -21.72 2.33
N VAL A 159 -1.11 -20.96 2.44
CA VAL A 159 -2.45 -21.35 1.97
C VAL A 159 -2.75 -20.66 0.65
N THR A 160 -3.25 -21.43 -0.31
CA THR A 160 -3.71 -20.96 -1.62
C THR A 160 -5.24 -21.01 -1.67
N PRO A 161 -5.89 -20.03 -2.29
CA PRO A 161 -7.27 -20.20 -2.73
C PRO A 161 -7.31 -21.23 -3.87
N ASP A 162 -8.42 -21.97 -3.95
CA ASP A 162 -8.76 -22.84 -5.08
C ASP A 162 -9.96 -22.20 -5.79
N PHE A 163 -9.83 -21.92 -7.09
CA PHE A 163 -10.78 -21.13 -7.89
C PHE A 163 -11.36 -21.93 -9.05
#